data_AF-A0A835DDU9-F1
#
_entry.id   AF-A0A835DDU9-F1
#
_cell.length_a   1.000
_cell.length_b   1.000
_cell.length_c   1.000
_cell.angle_alpha   90.00
_cell.angle_beta   90.00
_cell.angle_gamma   90.00
#
_symmetry.space_group_name_H-M   'P 1'
#
loop_
_entity.id
_entity.type
_entity.pdbx_description
1 polymer ?
#
loop_
_entity_poly.entity_id
_entity_poly.type
_entity_poly.pdbx_seq_one_letter_code
_entity_poly.pdbx_strand_id
1 'polypeptide(L)'
;MEITEEQRKRAEANRLAALEKRKAAEAMKEDGWKLFKCRKVSPEPDAFPKPETLLADALPEPEKALPEMFIVRLEICCPDSFSVTPEAMRGFTYPGETECLQKLNDCLSLVMPSHYTQNHSGGKAPVYKLRDYDMIVRCLKNFKGIELQEIPWGTLNVVEALSHSFIAERWIPCRPEHVSDDEVDRLIGELPKMLLNALLPFQLDGVRFGLQRGGRCLIADEMGLGKTLQVIS
;
A
#
# COMPACT_ATOMS: atom_id res chain seq x y z
N MET A 1 14.20 -5.28 -26.63
CA MET A 1 15.28 -4.36 -27.01
C MET A 1 16.53 -4.82 -26.29
N GLU A 2 17.62 -5.07 -27.01
CA GLU A 2 18.87 -5.54 -26.42
C GLU A 2 19.56 -4.39 -25.67
N ILE A 3 19.87 -4.61 -24.39
CA ILE A 3 20.55 -3.62 -23.55
C ILE A 3 21.97 -3.45 -24.11
N THR A 4 22.29 -2.24 -24.56
CA THR A 4 23.63 -1.93 -25.10
C THR A 4 24.71 -2.18 -24.05
N GLU A 5 25.89 -2.65 -24.47
CA GLU A 5 27.01 -2.95 -23.54
C GLU A 5 27.38 -1.75 -22.66
N GLU A 6 27.19 -0.55 -23.18
CA GLU A 6 27.44 0.69 -22.47
C GLU A 6 26.43 0.92 -21.32
N GLN A 7 25.14 0.64 -21.54
CA GLN A 7 24.13 0.69 -20.49
C GLN A 7 24.39 -0.37 -19.40
N ARG A 8 24.89 -1.55 -19.78
CA ARG A 8 25.24 -2.62 -18.84
C ARG A 8 26.43 -2.24 -17.95
N LYS A 9 27.49 -1.66 -18.54
CA LYS A 9 28.65 -1.15 -17.79
C LYS A 9 28.26 -0.01 -16.84
N ARG A 10 27.35 0.88 -17.27
CA ARG A 10 26.83 1.97 -16.42
C ARG A 10 26.01 1.44 -15.25
N ALA A 11 25.16 0.43 -15.48
CA ALA A 11 24.38 -0.22 -14.41
C ALA A 11 25.29 -0.92 -13.39
N GLU A 12 26.35 -1.58 -13.85
CA GLU A 12 27.31 -2.26 -12.99
C GLU A 12 28.16 -1.28 -12.15
N ALA A 13 28.59 -0.16 -12.76
CA ALA A 13 29.29 0.91 -12.05
C ALA A 13 28.41 1.55 -10.95
N ASN A 14 27.14 1.82 -11.25
CA ASN A 14 26.19 2.34 -10.26
C ASN A 14 25.96 1.35 -9.10
N ARG A 15 25.90 0.05 -9.41
CA ARG A 15 25.76 -1.01 -8.40
C ARG A 15 26.97 -1.06 -7.47
N LEU A 16 28.19 -0.97 -7.99
CA LEU A 16 29.42 -0.99 -7.20
C LEU A 16 29.57 0.25 -6.32
N ALA A 17 29.26 1.44 -6.85
CA ALA A 17 29.28 2.69 -6.08
C ALA A 17 28.26 2.68 -4.93
N ALA A 18 27.08 2.08 -5.13
CA ALA A 18 26.08 1.91 -4.07
C ALA A 18 26.56 0.96 -2.96
N LEU A 19 27.26 -0.13 -3.33
CA LEU A 19 27.82 -1.07 -2.37
C LEU A 19 28.96 -0.48 -1.54
N GLU A 20 29.86 0.31 -2.15
CA GLU A 20 30.92 1.01 -1.40
C GLU A 20 30.36 2.05 -0.44
N LYS A 21 29.34 2.83 -0.86
CA LYS A 21 28.66 3.77 0.04
C LYS A 21 27.97 3.08 1.21
N ARG A 22 27.38 1.89 1.00
CA ARG A 22 26.80 1.08 2.08
C ARG A 22 27.87 0.61 3.07
N LYS A 23 29.00 0.10 2.57
CA LYS A 23 30.14 -0.31 3.43
C LYS A 23 30.69 0.87 4.25
N ALA A 24 30.81 2.06 3.63
CA ALA A 24 31.23 3.27 4.33
C ALA A 24 30.23 3.71 5.41
N ALA A 25 28.92 3.59 5.14
CA ALA A 25 27.87 3.91 6.11
C ALA A 25 27.76 2.89 7.26
N GLU A 26 28.05 1.61 7.00
CA GLU A 26 28.14 0.58 8.03
C GLU A 26 29.37 0.79 8.94
N ALA A 27 30.51 1.16 8.37
CA ALA A 27 31.71 1.52 9.14
C ALA A 27 31.48 2.75 10.05
N MET A 28 30.61 3.69 9.65
CA MET A 28 30.22 4.84 10.49
C MET A 28 29.17 4.52 11.57
N LYS A 29 28.52 3.35 11.51
CA LYS A 29 27.45 2.96 12.45
C LYS A 29 27.98 2.36 13.76
N GLU A 30 29.24 1.91 13.79
CA GLU A 30 29.87 1.35 14.99
C GLU A 30 30.12 2.40 16.10
N ASP A 31 30.15 3.70 15.79
CA ASP A 31 30.42 4.78 16.76
C ASP A 31 29.18 5.59 17.22
N GLY A 32 27.96 5.17 16.84
CA GLY A 32 26.77 6.05 16.87
C GLY A 32 25.78 5.92 18.04
N TRP A 33 26.00 5.10 19.06
CA TRP A 33 24.95 4.79 20.06
C TRP A 33 24.83 5.77 21.26
N LYS A 34 25.36 7.00 21.18
CA LYS A 34 25.38 7.93 22.32
C LYS A 34 24.34 9.05 22.33
N LEU A 35 23.36 9.10 21.43
CA LEU A 35 22.43 10.25 21.39
C LEU A 35 20.95 9.87 21.17
N PHE A 36 20.31 9.35 22.21
CA PHE A 36 18.86 9.52 22.39
C PHE A 36 18.56 9.85 23.87
N LYS A 37 18.41 11.15 24.17
CA LYS A 37 17.75 11.62 25.41
C LYS A 37 16.42 12.27 25.04
N CYS A 38 15.35 11.49 25.12
CA CYS A 38 14.00 12.01 25.34
C CYS A 38 13.22 10.99 26.19
N ARG A 39 13.23 11.22 27.51
CA ARG A 39 12.48 10.45 28.50
C ARG A 39 11.06 11.02 28.55
N LYS A 40 10.06 10.26 28.11
CA LYS A 40 8.65 10.57 28.42
C LYS A 40 8.30 9.91 29.75
N VAL A 41 7.84 10.75 30.68
CA VAL A 41 7.33 10.39 32.02
C VAL A 41 5.87 9.98 31.86
N SER A 42 5.49 8.81 32.38
CA SER A 42 4.08 8.45 32.65
C SER A 42 3.95 8.15 34.15
N PRO A 43 2.88 8.60 34.83
CA PRO A 43 2.68 8.30 36.24
C PRO A 43 1.91 6.99 36.42
N GLU A 44 2.47 6.07 37.21
CA GLU A 44 1.74 5.00 37.92
C GLU A 44 0.92 5.61 39.07
N PRO A 45 -0.09 4.88 39.58
CA PRO A 45 0.02 4.52 40.98
C PRO A 45 -0.24 3.04 41.28
N ASP A 46 0.56 2.56 42.22
CA ASP A 46 0.66 1.24 42.83
C ASP A 46 -0.65 0.71 43.46
N ALA A 47 -0.83 -0.61 43.45
CA ALA A 47 -0.79 -1.45 44.66
C ALA A 47 -1.31 -2.88 44.40
N PHE A 48 -0.50 -3.88 44.73
CA PHE A 48 -0.92 -5.28 44.99
C PHE A 48 -0.74 -5.56 46.50
N PRO A 49 -1.52 -6.47 47.13
CA PRO A 49 -1.03 -7.86 47.25
C PRO A 49 -2.07 -9.02 47.23
N LYS A 50 -1.63 -10.14 46.63
CA LYS A 50 -1.88 -11.62 46.74
C LYS A 50 -2.75 -12.21 47.90
N PRO A 51 -2.97 -13.56 48.00
CA PRO A 51 -3.54 -14.57 47.07
C PRO A 51 -4.57 -15.56 47.76
N GLU A 52 -5.17 -16.47 46.97
CA GLU A 52 -5.84 -17.77 47.33
C GLU A 52 -7.15 -17.78 48.17
N THR A 53 -8.24 -18.39 47.64
CA THR A 53 -8.98 -19.50 48.27
C THR A 53 -9.92 -20.19 47.25
N LEU A 54 -10.01 -21.51 47.34
CA LEU A 54 -10.75 -22.46 46.49
C LEU A 54 -12.27 -22.54 46.78
N LEU A 55 -12.98 -23.12 45.80
CA LEU A 55 -14.30 -23.80 45.83
C LEU A 55 -15.58 -22.96 45.68
N ALA A 56 -16.32 -23.18 44.59
CA ALA A 56 -17.65 -23.81 44.63
C ALA A 56 -18.25 -23.94 43.21
N ASP A 57 -18.96 -25.05 43.01
CA ASP A 57 -19.62 -25.50 41.79
C ASP A 57 -20.58 -24.50 41.14
N ALA A 58 -20.51 -24.40 39.81
CA ALA A 58 -21.69 -24.13 38.98
C ALA A 58 -21.43 -24.68 37.57
N LEU A 59 -22.22 -25.69 37.19
CA LEU A 59 -22.39 -26.16 35.82
C LEU A 59 -22.78 -24.97 34.92
N PRO A 60 -22.14 -24.69 33.78
CA PRO A 60 -22.68 -23.73 32.84
C PRO A 60 -23.88 -24.36 32.12
N GLU A 61 -25.05 -23.76 32.28
CA GLU A 61 -26.19 -23.95 31.37
C GLU A 61 -25.77 -23.73 29.91
N PRO A 62 -26.43 -24.37 28.93
CA PRO A 62 -26.00 -24.33 27.53
C PRO A 62 -25.94 -22.88 27.06
N GLU A 63 -24.73 -22.41 26.79
CA GLU A 63 -24.46 -21.11 26.17
C GLU A 63 -25.37 -20.98 24.94
N LYS A 64 -26.29 -20.01 24.97
CA LYS A 64 -27.06 -19.65 23.78
C LYS A 64 -26.04 -19.30 22.70
N ALA A 65 -25.89 -20.18 21.70
CA ALA A 65 -24.95 -19.99 20.60
C ALA A 65 -25.13 -18.56 20.05
N LEU A 66 -24.11 -17.73 20.22
CA LEU A 66 -24.14 -16.37 19.70
C LEU A 66 -24.35 -16.45 18.18
N PRO A 67 -25.16 -15.55 17.60
CA PRO A 67 -25.39 -15.55 16.16
C PRO A 67 -24.05 -15.49 15.41
N GLU A 68 -23.94 -16.26 14.33
CA GLU A 68 -22.78 -16.22 13.45
C GLU A 68 -22.84 -14.96 12.59
N MET A 69 -21.84 -14.10 12.72
CA MET A 69 -21.73 -12.89 11.92
C MET A 69 -20.25 -12.52 11.73
N PHE A 70 -19.89 -12.10 10.53
CA PHE A 70 -18.54 -11.71 10.18
C PHE A 70 -18.52 -10.47 9.29
N ILE A 71 -17.40 -9.77 9.29
CA ILE A 71 -17.19 -8.58 8.45
C ILE A 71 -16.61 -9.05 7.12
N VAL A 72 -17.03 -8.42 6.03
CA VAL A 72 -16.44 -8.60 4.70
C VAL A 72 -15.80 -7.29 4.30
N ARG A 73 -14.48 -7.24 4.30
CA ARG A 73 -13.71 -6.04 3.94
C ARG A 73 -13.34 -6.06 2.46
N LEU A 74 -13.66 -4.97 1.76
CA LEU A 74 -13.23 -4.72 0.39
C LEU A 74 -12.02 -3.77 0.40
N GLU A 75 -10.90 -4.21 -0.16
CA GLU A 75 -9.66 -3.42 -0.19
C GLU A 75 -9.03 -3.39 -1.58
N ILE A 76 -8.52 -2.23 -2.00
CA ILE A 76 -7.80 -2.10 -3.27
C ILE A 76 -6.43 -2.75 -3.12
N CYS A 77 -6.14 -3.72 -3.97
CA CYS A 77 -4.86 -4.43 -3.99
C CYS A 77 -4.04 -4.13 -5.25
N CYS A 78 -4.68 -3.72 -6.34
CA CYS A 78 -4.04 -3.37 -7.61
C CYS A 78 -4.81 -2.22 -8.31
N PRO A 79 -4.22 -1.56 -9.34
CA PRO A 79 -4.88 -0.47 -10.06
C PRO A 79 -6.22 -0.85 -10.72
N ASP A 80 -6.42 -2.13 -11.04
CA ASP A 80 -7.61 -2.65 -11.71
C ASP A 80 -8.36 -3.72 -10.90
N SER A 81 -7.95 -3.96 -9.65
CA SER A 81 -8.43 -5.10 -8.85
C SER A 81 -8.52 -4.80 -7.35
N PHE A 82 -9.41 -5.49 -6.66
CA PHE A 82 -9.62 -5.39 -5.20
C PHE A 82 -9.77 -6.79 -4.58
N SER A 83 -9.39 -6.93 -3.32
CA SER A 83 -9.55 -8.15 -2.53
C SER A 83 -10.79 -8.10 -1.65
N VAL A 84 -11.37 -9.28 -1.41
CA VAL A 84 -12.49 -9.50 -0.49
C VAL A 84 -11.99 -10.37 0.67
N THR A 85 -11.95 -9.82 1.88
CA THR A 85 -11.38 -10.51 3.05
C THR A 85 -12.44 -10.66 4.15
N PRO A 86 -12.72 -11.89 4.63
CA PRO A 86 -13.56 -12.08 5.80
C PRO A 86 -12.77 -11.77 7.09
N GLU A 87 -13.42 -11.07 8.02
CA GLU A 87 -12.85 -10.68 9.32
C GLU A 87 -13.81 -11.03 10.46
N ALA A 88 -13.25 -11.36 11.63
CA ALA A 88 -14.04 -11.64 12.81
C ALA A 88 -14.70 -10.36 13.35
N MET A 89 -15.98 -10.46 13.70
CA MET A 89 -16.73 -9.37 14.31
C MET A 89 -16.71 -9.49 15.84
N ARG A 90 -16.51 -8.36 16.55
CA ARG A 90 -16.54 -8.36 18.01
C ARG A 90 -17.94 -8.68 18.53
N GLY A 91 -18.04 -9.64 19.44
CA GLY A 91 -19.31 -10.02 20.09
C GLY A 91 -20.13 -11.08 19.35
N PHE A 92 -19.61 -11.63 18.25
CA PHE A 92 -20.25 -12.70 17.47
C PHE A 92 -19.31 -13.91 17.36
N THR A 93 -19.88 -15.09 17.12
CA THR A 93 -19.10 -16.30 16.85
C THR A 93 -18.53 -16.20 15.44
N TYR A 94 -17.21 -16.29 15.29
CA TYR A 94 -16.56 -16.34 14.00
C TYR A 94 -16.50 -17.79 13.50
N PRO A 95 -17.14 -18.14 12.36
CA PRO A 95 -17.18 -19.51 11.84
C PRO A 95 -15.80 -20.07 11.44
N GLY A 96 -14.79 -19.21 11.30
CA GLY A 96 -13.47 -19.56 10.80
C GLY A 96 -13.29 -19.13 9.34
N GLU A 97 -12.03 -18.91 8.95
CA GLU A 97 -11.69 -18.30 7.65
C GLU A 97 -12.14 -19.17 6.47
N THR A 98 -11.95 -20.49 6.54
CA THR A 98 -12.33 -21.42 5.46
C THR A 98 -13.83 -21.46 5.23
N GLU A 99 -14.63 -21.49 6.29
CA GLU A 99 -16.10 -21.52 6.18
C GLU A 99 -16.65 -20.18 5.68
N CYS A 100 -16.09 -19.06 6.16
CA CYS A 100 -16.45 -17.74 5.66
C CYS A 100 -16.12 -17.59 4.18
N LEU A 101 -14.93 -18.04 3.74
CA LEU A 101 -14.55 -18.03 2.32
C LEU A 101 -15.47 -18.92 1.48
N GLN A 102 -15.89 -20.07 1.98
CA GLN A 102 -16.85 -20.92 1.27
C GLN A 102 -18.21 -20.23 1.12
N LYS A 103 -18.75 -19.66 2.22
CA LYS A 103 -20.00 -18.85 2.21
C LYS A 103 -19.90 -17.69 1.21
N LEU A 104 -18.75 -17.02 1.14
CA LEU A 104 -18.48 -15.94 0.17
C LEU A 104 -18.43 -16.45 -1.27
N ASN A 105 -17.77 -17.58 -1.53
CA ASN A 105 -17.71 -18.18 -2.86
C ASN A 105 -19.10 -18.61 -3.35
N ASP A 106 -19.93 -19.15 -2.47
CA ASP A 106 -21.30 -19.53 -2.81
C ASP A 106 -22.13 -18.29 -3.16
N CYS A 107 -21.99 -17.21 -2.37
CA CYS A 107 -22.65 -15.92 -2.60
C CYS A 107 -22.16 -15.22 -3.88
N LEU A 108 -20.88 -15.35 -4.20
CA LEU A 108 -20.23 -14.72 -5.36
C LEU A 108 -20.07 -15.68 -6.53
N SER A 109 -20.86 -16.77 -6.58
CA SER A 109 -20.77 -17.81 -7.61
C SER A 109 -20.91 -17.31 -9.05
N LEU A 110 -21.52 -16.14 -9.25
CA LEU A 110 -21.64 -15.48 -10.55
C LEU A 110 -20.36 -14.75 -11.01
N VAL A 111 -19.39 -14.56 -10.11
CA VAL A 111 -18.17 -13.79 -10.35
C VAL A 111 -16.95 -14.61 -9.97
N MET A 112 -16.13 -14.95 -10.96
CA MET A 112 -14.92 -15.72 -10.71
C MET A 112 -13.81 -14.82 -10.16
N PRO A 113 -13.15 -15.20 -9.04
CA PRO A 113 -11.92 -14.55 -8.61
C PRO A 113 -10.85 -14.65 -9.71
N SER A 114 -10.12 -13.56 -9.90
CA SER A 114 -8.97 -13.53 -10.83
C SER A 114 -7.79 -14.34 -10.30
N HIS A 115 -7.48 -14.21 -9.01
CA HIS A 115 -6.44 -14.93 -8.29
C HIS A 115 -6.67 -14.78 -6.77
N TYR A 116 -5.79 -15.37 -5.97
CA TYR A 116 -5.78 -15.22 -4.51
C TYR A 116 -4.51 -14.49 -4.07
N THR A 117 -4.65 -13.57 -3.11
CA THR A 117 -3.55 -12.85 -2.47
C THR A 117 -3.41 -13.24 -1.00
N GLN A 118 -2.30 -12.89 -0.37
CA GLN A 118 -2.10 -13.05 1.07
C GLN A 118 -2.67 -11.82 1.81
N ASN A 119 -3.55 -12.05 2.77
CA ASN A 119 -4.10 -10.99 3.63
C ASN A 119 -3.10 -10.62 4.75
N HIS A 120 -3.37 -9.52 5.47
CA HIS A 120 -2.52 -9.03 6.56
C HIS A 120 -2.35 -10.02 7.72
N SER A 121 -3.32 -10.93 7.89
CA SER A 121 -3.28 -12.03 8.86
C SER A 121 -2.55 -13.28 8.38
N GLY A 122 -2.04 -13.29 7.14
CA GLY A 122 -1.31 -14.42 6.55
C GLY A 122 -2.18 -15.47 5.84
N GLY A 123 -3.50 -15.34 5.89
CA GLY A 123 -4.49 -16.13 5.15
C GLY A 123 -4.68 -15.69 3.69
N LYS A 124 -5.61 -16.34 2.98
CA LYS A 124 -5.82 -16.15 1.53
C LYS A 124 -7.09 -15.34 1.25
N ALA A 125 -6.98 -14.28 0.47
CA ALA A 125 -8.12 -13.45 0.04
C ALA A 125 -8.33 -13.55 -1.48
N PRO A 126 -9.56 -13.83 -1.95
CA PRO A 126 -9.89 -13.77 -3.38
C PRO A 126 -9.81 -12.33 -3.90
N VAL A 127 -9.29 -12.18 -5.12
CA VAL A 127 -9.12 -10.89 -5.81
C VAL A 127 -10.02 -10.81 -7.03
N TYR A 128 -10.79 -9.74 -7.14
CA TYR A 128 -11.74 -9.46 -8.22
C TYR A 128 -11.35 -8.21 -8.99
N LYS A 129 -11.84 -8.08 -10.22
CA LYS A 129 -11.60 -6.88 -11.03
C LYS A 129 -12.54 -5.75 -10.62
N LEU A 130 -12.06 -4.51 -10.70
CA LEU A 130 -12.83 -3.31 -10.35
C LEU A 130 -14.12 -3.17 -11.16
N ARG A 131 -14.14 -3.64 -12.42
CA ARG A 131 -15.35 -3.70 -13.26
C ARG A 131 -16.49 -4.52 -12.65
N ASP A 132 -16.17 -5.47 -11.77
CA ASP A 132 -17.14 -6.35 -11.13
C ASP A 132 -17.57 -5.83 -9.73
N TYR A 133 -17.04 -4.67 -9.30
CA TYR A 133 -17.24 -4.11 -7.97
C TYR A 133 -18.71 -3.92 -7.59
N ASP A 134 -19.49 -3.24 -8.45
CA ASP A 134 -20.89 -2.97 -8.18
C ASP A 134 -21.74 -4.25 -8.09
N MET A 135 -21.38 -5.28 -8.86
CA MET A 135 -22.05 -6.57 -8.83
C MET A 135 -21.74 -7.30 -7.52
N ILE A 136 -20.47 -7.32 -7.11
CA ILE A 136 -20.02 -7.95 -5.86
C ILE A 136 -20.66 -7.27 -4.65
N VAL A 137 -20.65 -5.93 -4.59
CA VAL A 137 -21.30 -5.17 -3.51
C VAL A 137 -22.80 -5.47 -3.44
N ARG A 138 -23.49 -5.56 -4.58
CA ARG A 138 -24.90 -5.94 -4.63
C ARG A 138 -25.14 -7.36 -4.10
N CYS A 139 -24.32 -8.33 -4.48
CA CYS A 139 -24.43 -9.70 -3.98
C CYS A 139 -24.22 -9.75 -2.46
N LEU A 140 -23.17 -9.10 -1.96
CA LEU A 140 -22.84 -9.09 -0.53
C LEU A 140 -23.90 -8.36 0.31
N LYS A 141 -24.45 -7.24 -0.17
CA LYS A 141 -25.55 -6.53 0.53
C LYS A 141 -26.81 -7.38 0.71
N ASN A 142 -27.04 -8.35 -0.17
CA ASN A 142 -28.19 -9.26 -0.08
C ASN A 142 -27.93 -10.49 0.80
N PHE A 143 -26.67 -10.73 1.20
CA PHE A 143 -26.28 -11.87 2.01
C PHE A 143 -26.53 -11.59 3.50
N LYS A 144 -27.22 -12.51 4.19
CA LYS A 144 -27.51 -12.38 5.62
C LYS A 144 -26.32 -12.85 6.46
N GLY A 145 -26.09 -12.20 7.59
CA GLY A 145 -25.02 -12.59 8.52
C GLY A 145 -23.65 -12.02 8.16
N ILE A 146 -23.59 -10.98 7.32
CA ILE A 146 -22.36 -10.23 7.07
C ILE A 146 -22.54 -8.73 7.29
N GLU A 147 -21.48 -8.09 7.77
CA GLU A 147 -21.32 -6.64 7.74
C GLU A 147 -20.33 -6.28 6.62
N LEU A 148 -20.79 -5.54 5.62
CA LEU A 148 -19.95 -5.16 4.48
C LEU A 148 -19.20 -3.86 4.78
N GLN A 149 -17.87 -3.90 4.65
CA GLN A 149 -17.01 -2.73 4.66
C GLN A 149 -16.53 -2.41 3.24
N GLU A 150 -17.20 -1.47 2.61
CA GLU A 150 -16.92 -1.02 1.25
C GLU A 150 -15.64 -0.19 1.16
N ILE A 151 -15.09 -0.10 -0.07
CA ILE A 151 -14.02 0.83 -0.38
C ILE A 151 -14.62 2.24 -0.28
N PRO A 152 -13.99 3.19 0.46
CA PRO A 152 -14.47 4.56 0.52
C PRO A 152 -14.66 5.16 -0.87
N TRP A 153 -15.81 5.79 -1.13
CA TRP A 153 -16.18 6.30 -2.46
C TRP A 153 -15.10 7.19 -3.08
N GLY A 154 -14.47 8.06 -2.30
CA GLY A 154 -13.39 8.93 -2.79
C GLY A 154 -12.20 8.14 -3.34
N THR A 155 -11.86 7.02 -2.69
CA THR A 155 -10.79 6.13 -3.15
C THR A 155 -11.22 5.37 -4.40
N LEU A 156 -12.44 4.81 -4.40
CA LEU A 156 -12.97 4.08 -5.55
C LEU A 156 -13.01 4.96 -6.81
N ASN A 157 -13.56 6.17 -6.68
CA ASN A 157 -13.66 7.14 -7.77
C ASN A 157 -12.29 7.52 -8.34
N VAL A 158 -11.28 7.71 -7.48
CA VAL A 158 -9.91 7.99 -7.93
C VAL A 158 -9.32 6.80 -8.67
N VAL A 159 -9.46 5.58 -8.13
CA VAL A 159 -8.88 4.39 -8.77
C VAL A 159 -9.58 4.07 -10.08
N GLU A 160 -10.90 4.24 -10.16
CA GLU A 160 -11.65 4.10 -11.40
C GLU A 160 -11.17 5.10 -12.45
N ALA A 161 -11.08 6.39 -12.08
CA ALA A 161 -10.55 7.43 -12.97
C ALA A 161 -9.12 7.12 -13.47
N LEU A 162 -8.26 6.60 -12.60
CA LEU A 162 -6.88 6.22 -12.95
C LEU A 162 -6.80 4.92 -13.76
N SER A 163 -7.76 4.00 -13.60
CA SER A 163 -7.79 2.73 -14.34
C SER A 163 -7.94 2.96 -15.85
N HIS A 164 -8.60 4.05 -16.24
CA HIS A 164 -8.72 4.47 -17.64
C HIS A 164 -7.49 5.19 -18.19
N SER A 165 -6.52 5.54 -17.33
CA SER A 165 -5.29 6.27 -17.71
C SER A 165 -4.19 5.38 -18.28
N PHE A 166 -4.41 4.08 -18.40
CA PHE A 166 -3.41 3.13 -18.88
C PHE A 166 -3.99 2.26 -20.00
N ILE A 167 -4.15 2.84 -21.19
CA ILE A 167 -4.64 2.12 -22.38
C ILE A 167 -3.45 1.80 -23.28
N ALA A 168 -3.28 0.51 -23.61
CA ALA A 168 -2.24 0.02 -24.54
C ALA A 168 -0.79 0.41 -24.15
N GLU A 169 -0.43 0.25 -22.86
CA GLU A 169 0.89 0.60 -22.28
C GLU A 169 1.28 2.08 -22.39
N ARG A 170 0.38 2.91 -22.93
CA ARG A 170 0.55 4.35 -23.01
C ARG A 170 -0.22 4.98 -21.87
N TRP A 171 0.52 5.65 -21.01
CA TRP A 171 -0.09 6.46 -19.97
C TRP A 171 -0.79 7.67 -20.61
N ILE A 172 -2.06 7.85 -20.26
CA ILE A 172 -2.89 8.98 -20.68
C ILE A 172 -2.99 9.94 -19.49
N PRO A 173 -2.61 11.22 -19.68
CA PRO A 173 -2.88 12.29 -18.74
C PRO A 173 -4.30 12.26 -18.15
N CYS A 174 -4.43 11.94 -16.86
CA CYS A 174 -5.73 11.98 -16.18
C CYS A 174 -6.15 13.40 -15.79
N ARG A 175 -5.30 14.41 -16.04
CA ARG A 175 -5.54 15.79 -15.62
C ARG A 175 -5.19 16.81 -16.69
N PRO A 176 -5.84 17.99 -16.71
CA PRO A 176 -5.55 19.03 -17.69
C PRO A 176 -4.14 19.63 -17.57
N GLU A 177 -3.51 19.57 -16.39
CA GLU A 177 -2.20 20.20 -16.13
C GLU A 177 -1.01 19.40 -16.69
N HIS A 178 -1.28 18.38 -17.51
CA HIS A 178 -0.22 17.61 -18.15
C HIS A 178 0.38 18.34 -19.32
N VAL A 179 1.70 18.29 -19.37
CA VAL A 179 2.51 19.10 -20.29
C VAL A 179 3.15 18.17 -21.33
N SER A 180 3.23 18.62 -22.59
CA SER A 180 3.89 17.86 -23.66
C SER A 180 5.40 17.83 -23.44
N ASP A 181 6.08 16.83 -24.04
CA ASP A 181 7.54 16.70 -23.90
C ASP A 181 8.29 17.95 -24.39
N ASP A 182 7.83 18.59 -25.48
CA ASP A 182 8.43 19.82 -26.00
C ASP A 182 8.36 20.99 -25.00
N GLU A 183 7.25 21.10 -24.29
CA GLU A 183 7.04 22.14 -23.29
C GLU A 183 7.81 21.82 -22.00
N VAL A 184 7.95 20.55 -21.65
CA VAL A 184 8.85 20.11 -20.55
C VAL A 184 10.30 20.44 -20.86
N ASP A 185 10.75 20.21 -22.10
CA ASP A 185 12.09 20.58 -22.56
C ASP A 185 12.32 22.09 -22.49
N ARG A 186 11.31 22.89 -22.87
CA ARG A 186 11.35 24.34 -22.72
C ARG A 186 11.54 24.75 -21.26
N LEU A 187 10.71 24.22 -20.35
CA LEU A 187 10.76 24.53 -18.91
C LEU A 187 12.09 24.12 -18.28
N ILE A 188 12.65 22.97 -18.66
CA ILE A 188 13.98 22.55 -18.21
C ILE A 188 15.06 23.50 -18.72
N GLY A 189 14.91 24.01 -19.95
CA GLY A 189 15.81 25.01 -20.52
C GLY A 189 15.80 26.36 -19.79
N GLU A 190 14.73 26.68 -19.06
CA GLU A 190 14.61 27.90 -18.24
C GLU A 190 15.33 27.78 -16.88
N LEU A 191 15.72 26.56 -16.49
CA LEU A 191 16.41 26.34 -15.21
C LEU A 191 17.77 27.05 -15.17
N PRO A 192 18.17 27.61 -14.01
CA PRO A 192 19.51 28.12 -13.81
C PRO A 192 20.56 27.07 -14.18
N LYS A 193 21.51 27.42 -15.05
CA LYS A 193 22.55 26.50 -15.54
C LYS A 193 23.31 25.79 -14.42
N MET A 194 23.50 26.45 -13.27
CA MET A 194 24.13 25.85 -12.10
C MET A 194 23.32 24.68 -11.53
N LEU A 195 21.99 24.78 -11.47
CA LEU A 195 21.12 23.70 -11.01
C LEU A 195 21.09 22.56 -12.04
N LEU A 196 20.91 22.89 -13.31
CA LEU A 196 20.88 21.90 -14.39
C LEU A 196 22.16 21.07 -14.44
N ASN A 197 23.32 21.72 -14.27
CA ASN A 197 24.63 21.03 -14.26
C ASN A 197 24.89 20.23 -12.96
N ALA A 198 24.17 20.53 -11.88
CA ALA A 198 24.28 19.81 -10.61
C ALA A 198 23.38 18.56 -10.55
N LEU A 199 22.34 18.50 -11.39
CA LEU A 199 21.44 17.34 -11.46
C LEU A 199 22.14 16.14 -12.09
N LEU A 200 22.01 14.99 -11.44
CA LEU A 200 22.36 13.69 -12.02
C LEU A 200 21.30 13.28 -13.05
N PRO A 201 21.64 12.43 -14.04
CA PRO A 201 20.68 12.04 -15.09
C PRO A 201 19.35 11.49 -14.56
N PHE A 202 19.38 10.63 -13.53
CA PHE A 202 18.15 10.09 -12.93
C PHE A 202 17.32 11.16 -12.20
N GLN A 203 17.98 12.20 -11.68
CA GLN A 203 17.30 13.31 -11.02
C GLN A 203 16.62 14.19 -12.05
N LEU A 204 17.26 14.41 -13.21
CA LEU A 204 16.66 15.11 -14.34
C LEU A 204 15.43 14.36 -14.86
N ASP A 205 15.48 13.02 -14.93
CA ASP A 205 14.32 12.20 -15.27
C ASP A 205 13.17 12.39 -14.26
N GLY A 206 13.49 12.50 -12.97
CA GLY A 206 12.52 12.82 -11.91
C GLY A 206 11.88 14.21 -12.09
N VAL A 207 12.70 15.23 -12.42
CA VAL A 207 12.21 16.58 -12.73
C VAL A 207 11.31 16.56 -13.97
N ARG A 208 11.73 15.92 -15.07
CA ARG A 208 10.90 15.71 -16.27
C ARG A 208 9.58 15.05 -15.92
N PHE A 209 9.62 13.99 -15.13
CA PHE A 209 8.43 13.25 -14.69
C PHE A 209 7.45 14.13 -13.91
N GLY A 210 7.96 15.01 -13.05
CA GLY A 210 7.18 15.99 -12.31
C GLY A 210 6.57 17.06 -13.22
N LEU A 211 7.36 17.65 -14.10
CA LEU A 211 6.92 18.69 -15.04
C LEU A 211 5.84 18.20 -16.00
N GLN A 212 5.99 16.98 -16.55
CA GLN A 212 4.96 16.33 -17.38
C GLN A 212 3.60 16.26 -16.68
N ARG A 213 3.58 16.23 -15.33
CA ARG A 213 2.40 16.12 -14.46
C ARG A 213 2.01 17.44 -13.79
N GLY A 214 2.47 18.57 -14.33
CA GLY A 214 2.19 19.89 -13.76
C GLY A 214 2.74 20.05 -12.34
N GLY A 215 3.90 19.45 -12.06
CA GLY A 215 4.57 19.46 -10.76
C GLY A 215 4.00 18.49 -9.72
N ARG A 216 2.92 17.74 -10.03
CA ARG A 216 2.29 16.82 -9.08
C ARG A 216 2.87 15.41 -9.25
N CYS A 217 3.89 15.09 -8.47
CA CYS A 217 4.49 13.76 -8.45
C CYS A 217 4.94 13.34 -7.05
N LEU A 218 5.14 12.04 -6.87
CA LEU A 218 5.81 11.48 -5.71
C LEU A 218 7.21 11.03 -6.14
N ILE A 219 8.24 11.70 -5.65
CA ILE A 219 9.64 11.30 -5.85
C ILE A 219 10.08 10.48 -4.64
N ALA A 220 10.17 9.16 -4.82
CA ALA A 220 10.44 8.20 -3.75
C ALA A 220 11.80 7.48 -3.92
N ASP A 221 12.79 8.15 -4.49
CA ASP A 221 14.16 7.62 -4.64
C ASP A 221 14.78 7.25 -3.28
N GLU A 222 15.83 6.42 -3.29
CA GLU A 222 16.55 6.04 -2.07
C GLU A 222 17.11 7.25 -1.29
N MET A 223 17.32 7.06 0.02
CA MET A 223 17.88 8.09 0.90
C MET A 223 19.31 8.45 0.47
N GLY A 224 19.67 9.74 0.57
CA GLY A 224 21.00 10.22 0.21
C GLY A 224 21.21 10.50 -1.30
N LEU A 225 20.23 10.22 -2.15
CA LEU A 225 20.29 10.51 -3.59
C LEU A 225 19.97 11.97 -3.96
N GLY A 226 19.94 12.88 -3.00
CA GLY A 226 19.84 14.32 -3.27
C GLY A 226 18.49 14.79 -3.84
N LYS A 227 17.37 14.17 -3.46
CA LYS A 227 16.00 14.55 -3.89
C LYS A 227 15.67 16.03 -3.67
N THR A 228 16.30 16.70 -2.71
CA THR A 228 16.14 18.15 -2.48
C THR A 228 16.48 18.97 -3.72
N LEU A 229 17.49 18.57 -4.50
CA LEU A 229 17.84 19.25 -5.75
C LEU A 229 16.74 19.08 -6.80
N GLN A 230 16.09 17.92 -6.88
CA GLN A 230 14.96 17.69 -7.79
C GLN A 230 13.74 18.57 -7.46
N VAL A 231 13.54 18.92 -6.19
CA VAL A 231 12.39 19.73 -5.76
C VAL A 231 12.61 21.23 -5.99
N ILE A 232 13.87 21.69 -5.92
CA ILE A 232 14.22 23.10 -6.11
C ILE A 232 14.38 23.45 -7.60
N SER A 233 14.69 22.45 -8.42
CA SER A 233 14.75 22.58 -9.88
C SER A 233 13.33 22.69 -10.44
#